data_AF-A0A9W8XYR0-F1
#
_entry.id   AF-A0A9W8XYR0-F1
#
_cell.length_a   1.000
_cell.length_b   1.000
_cell.length_c   1.000
_cell.angle_alpha   90.00
_cell.angle_beta   90.00
_cell.angle_gamma   90.00
#
_symmetry.space_group_name_H-M   'P 1'
#
loop_
_entity.id
_entity.type
_entity.pdbx_description
1 polymer ?
#
loop_
_entity_poly.entity_id
_entity_poly.type
_entity_poly.pdbx_seq_one_letter_code
_entity_poly.pdbx_strand_id
1 'polypeptide(L)'
;MRFLITLLFAFVATAAAFPEFHFLEARKNGNGTKSEGGKKNGTSKGNSVNKQCKQMMKMVKITELAANQTKLDALVSKGKLNETEIQVIKDKAANATTTLKTLQANSTLVDECNVIAANKMVKSECKAMKKLAKTAALATNQTAMDAFVAKKKLNDTQVTKFKDQITKAQTKLQELMSNTTLTDLCASQKSQKGSDDSGSSTTGAAAESSSTPEQATGAASSLTLQTVPYVFVPALAGLFAILL
;
A
#
# COMPACT_ATOMS: atom_id res chain seq x y z
N MET A 1 -22.24 -19.02 -8.53
CA MET A 1 -21.40 -18.07 -7.76
C MET A 1 -20.92 -18.60 -6.41
N ARG A 2 -21.64 -19.50 -5.72
CA ARG A 2 -21.18 -20.06 -4.43
C ARG A 2 -19.93 -20.95 -4.53
N PHE A 3 -19.72 -21.63 -5.67
CA PHE A 3 -18.54 -22.46 -5.92
C PHE A 3 -17.22 -21.68 -6.15
N LEU A 4 -17.26 -20.40 -6.53
CA LEU A 4 -16.05 -19.58 -6.71
C LEU A 4 -15.56 -18.99 -5.38
N ILE A 5 -16.46 -18.81 -4.40
CA ILE A 5 -16.12 -18.28 -3.08
C ILE A 5 -15.50 -19.38 -2.21
N THR A 6 -15.98 -20.63 -2.31
CA THR A 6 -15.41 -21.76 -1.58
C THR A 6 -14.00 -22.13 -2.07
N LEU A 7 -13.69 -21.96 -3.36
CA LEU A 7 -12.37 -22.27 -3.91
C LEU A 7 -11.29 -21.23 -3.50
N LEU A 8 -11.71 -19.99 -3.21
CA LEU A 8 -10.82 -18.92 -2.74
C LEU A 8 -10.41 -19.08 -1.26
N PHE A 9 -11.27 -19.68 -0.44
CA PHE A 9 -10.94 -19.97 0.97
C PHE A 9 -10.13 -21.25 1.17
N ALA A 10 -10.22 -22.22 0.25
CA ALA A 10 -9.42 -23.45 0.30
C ALA A 10 -7.91 -23.21 0.04
N PHE A 11 -7.54 -22.14 -0.67
CA PHE A 11 -6.13 -21.85 -0.98
C PHE A 11 -5.35 -21.12 0.13
N VAL A 12 -6.04 -20.62 1.16
CA VAL A 12 -5.36 -19.94 2.28
C VAL A 12 -4.83 -20.93 3.32
N ALA A 13 -5.36 -22.16 3.36
CA ALA A 13 -4.95 -23.18 4.33
C ALA A 13 -3.70 -23.99 3.92
N THR A 14 -3.24 -23.89 2.66
CA THR A 14 -2.04 -24.60 2.17
C THR A 14 -0.78 -23.74 2.09
N ALA A 15 -0.84 -22.47 2.53
CA ALA A 15 0.31 -21.56 2.45
C ALA A 15 1.38 -21.77 3.54
N ALA A 16 1.20 -22.70 4.48
CA ALA A 16 2.14 -22.94 5.58
C ALA A 16 3.31 -23.89 5.22
N ALA A 17 3.45 -24.31 3.95
CA ALA A 17 4.50 -25.24 3.52
C ALA A 17 5.15 -24.84 2.17
N PHE A 18 5.50 -23.56 2.00
CA PHE A 18 6.35 -23.16 0.88
C PHE A 18 7.81 -22.95 1.33
N PRO A 19 8.77 -23.71 0.78
CA PRO A 19 10.19 -23.48 0.99
C PRO A 19 10.61 -22.14 0.36
N GLU A 20 11.66 -21.54 0.92
CA GLU A 20 12.22 -20.23 0.57
C GLU A 20 12.18 -19.91 -0.93
N PHE A 21 11.27 -19.00 -1.32
CA PHE A 21 11.37 -18.34 -2.61
C PHE A 21 12.49 -17.33 -2.54
N HIS A 22 13.61 -17.67 -3.19
CA HIS A 22 14.67 -16.73 -3.54
C HIS A 22 14.05 -15.44 -4.08
N PHE A 23 14.36 -14.37 -3.37
CA PHE A 23 14.02 -12.99 -3.68
C PHE A 23 14.30 -12.73 -5.17
N LEU A 24 13.25 -12.63 -5.99
CA LEU A 24 13.37 -12.17 -7.37
C LEU A 24 13.76 -10.69 -7.33
N GLU A 25 15.06 -10.48 -7.25
CA GLU A 25 15.73 -9.22 -7.48
C GLU A 25 15.23 -8.68 -8.81
N ALA A 26 14.52 -7.56 -8.75
CA ALA A 26 14.00 -6.88 -9.93
C ALA A 26 15.19 -6.56 -10.84
N ARG A 27 15.33 -7.32 -11.92
CA ARG A 27 16.38 -7.17 -12.94
C ARG A 27 16.33 -5.76 -13.53
N LYS A 28 17.05 -4.84 -12.89
CA LYS A 28 17.29 -3.47 -13.35
C LYS A 28 18.33 -3.55 -14.46
N ASN A 29 17.88 -3.93 -15.67
CA ASN A 29 18.71 -3.77 -16.86
C ASN A 29 18.89 -2.26 -17.10
N GLY A 30 20.02 -1.74 -16.62
CA GLY A 30 20.54 -0.45 -17.01
C GLY A 30 20.97 -0.52 -18.48
N ASN A 31 20.32 0.27 -19.33
CA ASN A 31 20.98 0.79 -20.50
C ASN A 31 20.83 2.30 -20.47
N GLY A 32 21.94 2.96 -20.15
CA GLY A 32 22.04 4.40 -20.04
C GLY A 32 22.11 5.02 -21.43
N THR A 33 21.05 5.71 -21.81
CA THR A 33 21.15 6.79 -22.81
C THR A 33 20.74 8.08 -22.13
N LYS A 34 21.76 8.88 -21.81
CA LYS A 34 21.61 10.31 -21.53
C LYS A 34 20.95 10.94 -22.76
N SER A 35 19.82 11.61 -22.58
CA SER A 35 19.33 12.55 -23.58
C SER A 35 18.72 13.75 -22.88
N GLU A 36 19.22 14.89 -23.33
CA GLU A 36 19.04 16.25 -22.85
C GLU A 36 17.59 16.75 -22.93
N GLY A 37 17.40 17.93 -22.35
CA GLY A 37 16.12 18.61 -22.15
C GLY A 37 15.20 18.62 -23.38
N GLY A 38 13.97 18.18 -23.15
CA GLY A 38 12.89 18.27 -24.13
C GLY A 38 11.53 18.00 -23.48
N LYS A 39 10.60 18.93 -23.68
CA LYS A 39 9.17 18.93 -23.29
C LYS A 39 8.59 17.59 -22.82
N LYS A 40 8.12 17.56 -21.56
CA LYS A 40 7.47 16.42 -20.90
C LYS A 40 6.12 16.06 -21.55
N ASN A 41 6.16 15.28 -22.63
CA ASN A 41 5.10 14.33 -23.01
C ASN A 41 5.63 12.89 -22.92
N GLY A 42 6.33 12.61 -21.82
CA GLY A 42 6.86 11.28 -21.52
C GLY A 42 5.78 10.38 -20.98
N THR A 43 5.08 9.67 -21.86
CA THR A 43 4.47 8.38 -21.52
C THR A 43 5.61 7.46 -21.11
N SER A 44 6.01 7.52 -19.84
CA SER A 44 6.74 6.44 -19.21
C SER A 44 5.84 5.21 -19.34
N LYS A 45 6.13 4.35 -20.31
CA LYS A 45 5.56 3.01 -20.47
C LYS A 45 5.77 2.30 -19.14
N GLY A 46 4.83 2.46 -18.22
CA GLY A 46 4.78 1.64 -17.02
C GLY A 46 4.76 0.20 -17.50
N ASN A 47 5.64 -0.62 -16.91
CA ASN A 47 5.84 -2.03 -17.24
C ASN A 47 4.50 -2.68 -17.62
N SER A 48 4.42 -3.35 -18.79
CA SER A 48 3.15 -3.85 -19.38
C SER A 48 2.29 -4.59 -18.34
N VAL A 49 2.97 -5.40 -17.52
CA VAL A 49 2.42 -6.10 -16.36
C VAL A 49 1.74 -5.16 -15.37
N ASN A 50 2.39 -4.09 -14.91
CA ASN A 50 1.80 -3.16 -13.94
C ASN A 50 0.53 -2.48 -14.49
N LYS A 51 0.45 -2.24 -15.81
CA LYS A 51 -0.77 -1.73 -16.46
C LYS A 51 -1.87 -2.79 -16.45
N GLN A 52 -1.55 -4.03 -16.81
CA GLN A 52 -2.47 -5.17 -16.75
C GLN A 52 -2.97 -5.41 -15.32
N CYS A 53 -2.09 -5.39 -14.32
CA CYS A 53 -2.48 -5.52 -12.91
C CYS A 53 -3.36 -4.38 -12.42
N LYS A 54 -3.12 -3.13 -12.86
CA LYS A 54 -4.03 -2.01 -12.56
C LYS A 54 -5.40 -2.23 -13.18
N GLN A 55 -5.45 -2.73 -14.41
CA GLN A 55 -6.70 -3.03 -15.09
C GLN A 55 -7.46 -4.15 -14.39
N MET A 56 -6.77 -5.23 -14.00
CA MET A 56 -7.33 -6.33 -13.22
C MET A 56 -7.90 -5.85 -11.89
N MET A 57 -7.15 -5.07 -11.11
CA MET A 57 -7.66 -4.49 -9.86
C MET A 57 -8.86 -3.56 -10.06
N LYS A 58 -8.89 -2.78 -11.16
CA LYS A 58 -10.03 -1.91 -11.47
C LYS A 58 -11.28 -2.74 -11.78
N MET A 59 -11.12 -3.82 -12.54
CA MET A 59 -12.19 -4.76 -12.83
C MET A 59 -12.72 -5.42 -11.56
N VAL A 60 -11.83 -5.92 -10.68
CA VAL A 60 -12.20 -6.51 -9.39
C VAL A 60 -13.02 -5.52 -8.54
N LYS A 61 -12.61 -4.25 -8.47
CA LYS A 61 -13.34 -3.22 -7.72
C LYS A 61 -14.73 -2.93 -8.30
N ILE A 62 -14.86 -2.90 -9.63
CA ILE A 62 -16.16 -2.67 -10.27
C ILE A 62 -17.08 -3.87 -10.02
N THR A 63 -16.56 -5.10 -10.11
CA THR A 63 -17.35 -6.31 -9.82
C THR A 63 -17.77 -6.39 -8.36
N GLU A 64 -16.89 -6.04 -7.43
CA GLU A 64 -17.22 -6.00 -6.00
C GLU A 64 -18.26 -4.91 -5.68
N LEU A 65 -18.13 -3.74 -6.29
CA LEU A 65 -19.11 -2.66 -6.15
C LEU A 65 -20.48 -3.06 -6.70
N ALA A 66 -20.51 -3.68 -7.89
CA ALA A 66 -21.75 -4.14 -8.51
C ALA A 66 -22.43 -5.26 -7.73
N ALA A 67 -21.66 -6.11 -7.05
CA ALA A 67 -22.17 -7.18 -6.18
C ALA A 67 -22.69 -6.67 -4.83
N ASN A 68 -22.31 -5.46 -4.40
CA ASN A 68 -22.73 -4.88 -3.12
C ASN A 68 -23.88 -3.90 -3.30
N GLN A 69 -25.10 -4.44 -3.36
CA GLN A 69 -26.32 -3.66 -3.56
C GLN A 69 -26.48 -2.54 -2.50
N THR A 70 -26.18 -2.82 -1.23
CA THR A 70 -26.23 -1.82 -0.15
C THR A 70 -25.32 -0.62 -0.39
N LYS A 71 -24.12 -0.81 -0.93
CA LYS A 71 -23.22 0.30 -1.29
C LYS A 71 -23.77 1.11 -2.46
N LEU A 72 -24.39 0.48 -3.45
CA LEU A 72 -25.04 1.17 -4.56
C LEU A 72 -26.24 1.99 -4.09
N ASP A 73 -27.12 1.41 -3.27
CA ASP A 73 -28.28 2.11 -2.71
C ASP A 73 -27.86 3.28 -1.80
N ALA A 74 -26.76 3.11 -1.04
CA ALA A 74 -26.17 4.18 -0.24
C ALA A 74 -25.57 5.32 -1.09
N LEU A 75 -25.19 5.06 -2.35
CA LEU A 75 -24.74 6.09 -3.28
C LEU A 75 -25.91 6.81 -3.94
N VAL A 76 -26.99 6.08 -4.26
CA VAL A 76 -28.24 6.66 -4.78
C VAL A 76 -28.88 7.58 -3.76
N SER A 77 -29.03 7.13 -2.52
CA SER A 77 -29.61 7.94 -1.44
C SER A 77 -28.79 9.20 -1.11
N LYS A 78 -27.49 9.20 -1.44
CA LYS A 78 -26.61 10.38 -1.33
C LYS A 78 -26.63 11.28 -2.59
N GLY A 79 -27.45 10.97 -3.59
CA GLY A 79 -27.51 11.66 -4.87
C GLY A 79 -26.21 11.57 -5.68
N LYS A 80 -25.40 10.54 -5.43
CA LYS A 80 -24.10 10.34 -6.11
C LYS A 80 -24.19 9.46 -7.35
N LEU A 81 -25.27 8.69 -7.48
CA LEU A 81 -25.54 7.81 -8.61
C LEU A 81 -27.03 7.83 -8.92
N ASN A 82 -27.36 7.72 -10.20
CA ASN A 82 -28.72 7.49 -10.69
C ASN A 82 -28.93 6.00 -11.05
N GLU A 83 -30.19 5.57 -11.19
CA GLU A 83 -30.53 4.18 -11.57
C GLU A 83 -29.86 3.76 -12.90
N THR A 84 -29.83 4.65 -13.88
CA THR A 84 -29.13 4.43 -15.16
C THR A 84 -27.64 4.19 -14.97
N GLU A 85 -26.99 4.91 -14.06
CA GLU A 85 -25.56 4.74 -13.77
C GLU A 85 -25.28 3.43 -13.02
N ILE A 86 -26.20 3.00 -12.15
CA ILE A 86 -26.14 1.67 -11.53
C ILE A 86 -26.17 0.59 -12.60
N GLN A 87 -27.07 0.71 -13.58
CA GLN A 87 -27.14 -0.27 -14.66
C GLN A 87 -25.83 -0.29 -15.47
N VAL A 88 -25.26 0.87 -15.79
CA VAL A 88 -23.94 0.96 -16.44
C VAL A 88 -22.84 0.31 -15.60
N ILE A 89 -22.88 0.42 -14.27
CA ILE A 89 -21.93 -0.27 -13.37
C ILE A 89 -22.12 -1.78 -13.43
N LYS A 90 -23.38 -2.27 -13.40
CA LYS A 90 -23.71 -3.70 -13.51
C LYS A 90 -23.24 -4.28 -14.87
N ASP A 91 -23.47 -3.57 -15.96
CA ASP A 91 -23.04 -3.98 -17.30
C ASP A 91 -21.52 -3.99 -17.43
N LYS A 92 -20.84 -2.96 -16.90
CA LYS A 92 -19.37 -2.92 -16.82
C LYS A 92 -18.83 -4.04 -15.95
N ALA A 93 -19.50 -4.40 -14.87
CA ALA A 93 -19.11 -5.52 -14.01
C ALA A 93 -19.27 -6.86 -14.71
N ALA A 94 -20.34 -7.06 -15.49
CA ALA A 94 -20.51 -8.26 -16.31
C ALA A 94 -19.38 -8.41 -17.32
N ASN A 95 -19.07 -7.33 -18.06
CA ASN A 95 -17.95 -7.30 -19.01
C ASN A 95 -16.59 -7.52 -18.32
N ALA A 96 -16.38 -6.85 -17.18
CA ALA A 96 -15.18 -7.00 -16.37
C ALA A 96 -15.00 -8.44 -15.86
N THR A 97 -16.08 -9.13 -15.51
CA THR A 97 -16.04 -10.53 -15.08
C THR A 97 -15.54 -11.44 -16.19
N THR A 98 -15.99 -11.24 -17.43
CA THR A 98 -15.50 -11.99 -18.59
C THR A 98 -14.01 -11.74 -18.83
N THR A 99 -13.57 -10.48 -18.82
CA THR A 99 -12.15 -10.16 -19.00
C THR A 99 -11.28 -10.66 -17.83
N LEU A 100 -11.79 -10.61 -16.60
CA LEU A 100 -11.09 -11.15 -15.43
C LEU A 100 -10.85 -12.64 -15.57
N LYS A 101 -11.82 -13.43 -16.03
CA LYS A 101 -11.62 -14.86 -16.28
C LYS A 101 -10.50 -15.13 -17.28
N THR A 102 -10.42 -14.35 -18.36
CA THR A 102 -9.34 -14.47 -19.35
C THR A 102 -7.97 -14.10 -18.75
N LEU A 103 -7.89 -13.02 -17.98
CA LEU A 103 -6.63 -12.61 -17.35
C LEU A 103 -6.20 -13.57 -16.23
N GLN A 104 -7.16 -14.14 -15.50
CA GLN A 104 -6.92 -15.10 -14.43
C GLN A 104 -6.47 -16.47 -14.93
N ALA A 105 -6.70 -16.78 -16.22
CA ALA A 105 -6.17 -18.00 -16.83
C ALA A 105 -4.63 -18.01 -16.91
N ASN A 106 -3.98 -16.84 -16.78
CA ASN A 106 -2.53 -16.73 -16.68
C ASN A 106 -2.14 -16.61 -15.19
N SER A 107 -1.81 -17.74 -14.55
CA SER A 107 -1.46 -17.81 -13.13
C SER A 107 -0.27 -16.92 -12.78
N THR A 108 0.78 -16.93 -13.59
CA THR A 108 1.98 -16.09 -13.38
C THR A 108 1.63 -14.60 -13.33
N LEU A 109 0.76 -14.12 -14.24
CA LEU A 109 0.30 -12.74 -14.23
C LEU A 109 -0.51 -12.43 -12.96
N VAL A 110 -1.37 -13.35 -12.52
CA VAL A 110 -2.16 -13.17 -11.29
C VAL A 110 -1.24 -13.04 -10.07
N ASP A 111 -0.24 -13.91 -9.95
CA ASP A 111 0.70 -13.90 -8.83
C ASP A 111 1.50 -12.60 -8.77
N GLU A 112 2.07 -12.16 -9.91
CA GLU A 112 2.75 -10.87 -10.01
C GLU A 112 1.82 -9.71 -9.64
N CYS A 113 0.58 -9.76 -10.13
CA CYS A 113 -0.40 -8.72 -9.84
C CYS A 113 -0.83 -8.70 -8.37
N ASN A 114 -0.89 -9.85 -7.69
CA ASN A 114 -1.18 -9.95 -6.27
C ASN A 114 -0.08 -9.31 -5.43
N VAL A 115 1.19 -9.58 -5.76
CA VAL A 115 2.35 -8.94 -5.10
C VAL A 115 2.32 -7.42 -5.31
N ILE A 116 2.08 -6.97 -6.55
CA ILE A 116 1.96 -5.54 -6.87
C ILE A 116 0.77 -4.90 -6.13
N ALA A 117 -0.36 -5.60 -6.04
CA ALA A 117 -1.56 -5.13 -5.34
C ALA A 117 -1.28 -4.97 -3.84
N ALA A 118 -0.69 -5.98 -3.20
CA ALA A 118 -0.28 -5.95 -1.81
C ALA A 118 0.69 -4.79 -1.54
N ASN A 119 1.73 -4.64 -2.37
CA ASN A 119 2.69 -3.54 -2.24
C ASN A 119 2.02 -2.16 -2.37
N LYS A 120 1.04 -2.02 -3.28
CA LYS A 120 0.26 -0.78 -3.43
C LYS A 120 -0.66 -0.52 -2.24
N MET A 121 -1.29 -1.55 -1.67
CA MET A 121 -2.12 -1.42 -0.48
C MET A 121 -1.28 -0.92 0.69
N VAL A 122 -0.17 -1.60 0.99
CA VAL A 122 0.77 -1.19 2.04
C VAL A 122 1.23 0.25 1.81
N LYS A 123 1.67 0.62 0.59
CA LYS A 123 2.03 2.01 0.25
C LYS A 123 0.92 3.02 0.50
N SER A 124 -0.33 2.65 0.21
CA SER A 124 -1.49 3.50 0.42
C SER A 124 -1.78 3.67 1.91
N GLU A 125 -1.71 2.60 2.68
CA GLU A 125 -1.91 2.58 4.13
C GLU A 125 -0.83 3.39 4.84
N CYS A 126 0.45 3.23 4.47
CA CYS A 126 1.53 4.06 5.00
C CYS A 126 1.32 5.56 4.73
N LYS A 127 0.82 5.91 3.54
CA LYS A 127 0.46 7.30 3.22
C LYS A 127 -0.74 7.78 4.04
N ALA A 128 -1.73 6.92 4.27
CA ALA A 128 -2.87 7.23 5.11
C ALA A 128 -2.41 7.47 6.55
N MET A 129 -1.62 6.56 7.13
CA MET A 129 -1.02 6.73 8.46
C MET A 129 -0.25 8.05 8.57
N LYS A 130 0.61 8.38 7.59
CA LYS A 130 1.35 9.65 7.58
C LYS A 130 0.44 10.87 7.54
N LYS A 131 -0.66 10.82 6.78
CA LYS A 131 -1.64 11.91 6.73
C LYS A 131 -2.38 12.05 8.06
N LEU A 132 -2.85 10.93 8.61
CA LEU A 132 -3.53 10.90 9.91
C LEU A 132 -2.61 11.41 11.03
N ALA A 133 -1.34 11.04 11.01
CA ALA A 133 -0.34 11.51 11.99
C ALA A 133 -0.14 13.02 11.93
N LYS A 134 -0.08 13.59 10.71
CA LYS A 134 -0.04 15.05 10.52
C LYS A 134 -1.30 15.74 11.01
N THR A 135 -2.47 15.15 10.77
CA THR A 135 -3.75 15.68 11.25
C THR A 135 -3.83 15.63 12.77
N ALA A 136 -3.37 14.54 13.40
CA ALA A 136 -3.30 14.42 14.86
C ALA A 136 -2.31 15.44 15.46
N ALA A 137 -1.13 15.61 14.85
CA ALA A 137 -0.15 16.61 15.29
C ALA A 137 -0.66 18.06 15.15
N LEU A 138 -1.43 18.34 14.09
CA LEU A 138 -2.12 19.63 13.94
C LEU A 138 -3.10 19.82 15.11
N ALA A 139 -3.91 18.82 15.41
CA ALA A 139 -4.91 18.89 16.47
C ALA A 139 -4.35 19.09 17.88
N THR A 140 -3.18 18.52 18.17
CA THR A 140 -2.49 18.71 19.46
C THR A 140 -1.85 20.09 19.60
N ASN A 141 -1.74 20.87 18.51
CA ASN A 141 -1.20 22.22 18.53
C ASN A 141 -2.33 23.25 18.36
N GLN A 142 -2.80 23.79 19.48
CA GLN A 142 -3.92 24.73 19.51
C GLN A 142 -3.70 25.94 18.59
N THR A 143 -2.50 26.54 18.60
CA THR A 143 -2.16 27.67 17.74
C THR A 143 -2.23 27.32 16.24
N ALA A 144 -1.79 26.11 15.86
CA ALA A 144 -1.86 25.66 14.48
C ALA A 144 -3.30 25.34 14.05
N MET A 145 -4.13 24.83 14.97
CA MET A 145 -5.57 24.66 14.75
C MET A 145 -6.27 26.00 14.54
N ASP A 146 -6.03 26.97 15.42
CA ASP A 146 -6.65 28.30 15.33
C ASP A 146 -6.24 29.01 14.03
N ALA A 147 -4.95 28.92 13.66
CA ALA A 147 -4.46 29.42 12.38
C ALA A 147 -5.10 28.70 11.18
N PHE A 148 -5.33 27.39 11.26
CA PHE A 148 -5.99 26.63 10.20
C PHE A 148 -7.47 27.01 10.06
N VAL A 149 -8.17 27.14 11.19
CA VAL A 149 -9.57 27.58 11.25
C VAL A 149 -9.73 28.97 10.66
N ALA A 150 -8.89 29.93 11.09
CA ALA A 150 -8.87 31.29 10.56
C ALA A 150 -8.57 31.32 9.05
N LYS A 151 -7.55 30.57 8.60
CA LYS A 151 -7.16 30.50 7.19
C LYS A 151 -8.24 29.87 6.31
N LYS A 152 -8.95 28.88 6.83
CA LYS A 152 -10.03 28.19 6.11
C LYS A 152 -11.40 28.85 6.30
N LYS A 153 -11.47 29.91 7.11
CA LYS A 153 -12.71 30.63 7.45
C LYS A 153 -13.82 29.65 7.84
N LEU A 154 -13.47 28.66 8.67
CA LEU A 154 -14.43 27.65 9.09
C LEU A 154 -15.42 28.26 10.08
N ASN A 155 -16.70 27.94 9.93
CA ASN A 155 -17.71 28.29 10.94
C ASN A 155 -17.70 27.29 12.11
N ASP A 156 -18.34 27.63 13.22
CA ASP A 156 -18.33 26.80 14.44
C ASP A 156 -18.78 25.35 14.18
N THR A 157 -19.81 25.17 13.36
CA THR A 157 -20.29 23.83 12.95
C THR A 157 -19.22 23.04 12.18
N GLN A 158 -18.45 23.69 11.31
CA GLN A 158 -17.35 23.06 10.58
C GLN A 158 -16.15 22.77 11.49
N VAL A 159 -15.87 23.63 12.47
CA VAL A 159 -14.83 23.40 13.48
C VAL A 159 -15.17 22.17 14.31
N THR A 160 -16.41 22.04 14.77
CA THR A 160 -16.88 20.86 15.51
C THR A 160 -16.77 19.60 14.66
N LYS A 161 -17.26 19.62 13.41
CA LYS A 161 -17.10 18.48 12.48
C LYS A 161 -15.64 18.13 12.21
N PHE A 162 -14.76 19.13 12.15
CA PHE A 162 -13.33 18.92 11.95
C PHE A 162 -12.68 18.27 13.19
N LYS A 163 -13.04 18.71 14.40
CA LYS A 163 -12.63 18.06 15.65
C LYS A 163 -13.12 16.60 15.71
N ASP A 164 -14.36 16.32 15.33
CA ASP A 164 -14.87 14.95 15.25
C ASP A 164 -14.08 14.08 14.25
N GLN A 165 -13.74 14.65 13.09
CA GLN A 165 -12.91 13.96 12.10
C GLN A 165 -11.50 13.68 12.61
N ILE A 166 -10.92 14.61 13.38
CA ILE A 166 -9.62 14.41 14.04
C ILE A 166 -9.71 13.26 15.03
N THR A 167 -10.72 13.21 15.89
CA THR A 167 -10.88 12.13 16.88
C THR A 167 -11.01 10.77 16.18
N LYS A 168 -11.86 10.68 15.14
CA LYS A 168 -11.97 9.47 14.30
C LYS A 168 -10.65 9.11 13.62
N ALA A 169 -9.90 10.11 13.15
CA ALA A 169 -8.60 9.94 12.54
C ALA A 169 -7.55 9.42 13.54
N GLN A 170 -7.58 9.89 14.79
CA GLN A 170 -6.72 9.41 15.87
C GLN A 170 -7.02 7.95 16.22
N THR A 171 -8.28 7.58 16.40
CA THR A 171 -8.67 6.17 16.64
C THR A 171 -8.19 5.27 15.50
N LYS A 172 -8.43 5.67 14.24
CA LYS A 172 -7.99 4.91 13.08
C LYS A 172 -6.46 4.84 12.94
N LEU A 173 -5.76 5.89 13.37
CA LEU A 173 -4.30 5.89 13.39
C LEU A 173 -3.78 4.93 14.45
N GLN A 174 -4.37 4.89 15.65
CA GLN A 174 -4.01 3.93 16.69
C GLN A 174 -4.27 2.49 16.23
N GLU A 175 -5.41 2.24 15.57
CA GLU A 175 -5.73 0.95 14.96
C GLU A 175 -4.65 0.52 13.95
N LEU A 176 -4.28 1.41 13.01
CA LEU A 176 -3.24 1.12 12.03
C LEU A 176 -1.84 0.97 12.65
N MET A 177 -1.52 1.74 13.69
CA MET A 177 -0.23 1.63 14.41
C MET A 177 -0.13 0.36 15.25
N SER A 178 -1.26 -0.19 15.70
CA SER A 178 -1.28 -1.46 16.43
C SER A 178 -0.89 -2.65 15.54
N ASN A 179 -1.00 -2.50 14.21
CA ASN A 179 -0.45 -3.45 13.26
C ASN A 179 1.06 -3.22 13.09
N THR A 180 1.85 -3.96 13.87
CA THR A 180 3.32 -3.85 13.89
C THR A 180 3.92 -4.13 12.52
N THR A 181 3.46 -5.18 11.82
CA THR A 181 3.90 -5.52 10.46
C THR A 181 3.72 -4.38 9.48
N LEU A 182 2.55 -3.72 9.49
CA LEU A 182 2.30 -2.56 8.65
C LEU A 182 3.24 -1.40 9.02
N THR A 183 3.42 -1.14 10.31
CA THR A 183 4.27 -0.05 10.81
C THR A 183 5.74 -0.25 10.41
N ASP A 184 6.25 -1.48 10.50
CA ASP A 184 7.60 -1.87 10.09
C ASP A 184 7.79 -1.75 8.57
N LEU A 185 6.81 -2.19 7.79
CA LEU A 185 6.79 -2.02 6.34
C LEU A 185 6.72 -0.54 5.93
N CYS A 186 6.05 0.30 6.71
CA CYS A 186 6.01 1.74 6.48
C CYS A 186 7.32 2.43 6.85
N ALA A 187 7.98 1.98 7.92
CA ALA A 187 9.28 2.47 8.34
C ALA A 187 10.38 2.12 7.33
N SER A 188 10.44 0.86 6.88
CA SER A 188 11.40 0.40 5.87
C SER A 188 11.26 1.13 4.53
N GLN A 189 10.03 1.44 4.11
CA GLN A 189 9.79 2.28 2.92
C GLN A 189 10.29 3.72 3.06
N LYS A 190 10.37 4.27 4.27
CA LYS A 190 10.95 5.60 4.51
C LYS A 190 12.46 5.58 4.29
N SER A 191 13.13 4.51 4.72
CA SER A 191 14.57 4.30 4.57
C SER A 191 14.97 4.06 3.10
N GLN A 192 14.17 3.31 2.34
CA GLN A 192 14.43 3.06 0.91
C GLN A 192 14.32 4.32 0.02
N LYS A 193 13.67 5.39 0.50
CA LYS A 193 13.62 6.67 -0.22
C LYS A 193 14.80 7.60 0.09
N GLY A 194 15.66 7.22 1.05
CA GLY A 194 16.84 7.98 1.46
C GLY A 194 18.16 7.48 0.85
N SER A 195 18.15 6.40 0.05
CA SER A 195 19.38 5.80 -0.50
C SER A 195 19.73 6.24 -1.93
N ASP A 196 19.01 7.20 -2.51
CA ASP A 196 19.31 7.79 -3.82
C ASP A 196 20.09 9.12 -3.73
N ASP A 197 20.65 9.46 -2.56
CA ASP A 197 21.46 10.68 -2.35
C ASP A 197 22.80 10.37 -1.68
N SER A 198 23.54 9.42 -2.26
CA SER A 198 24.95 9.23 -1.93
C SER A 198 25.70 8.87 -3.19
N GLY A 199 26.17 9.91 -3.88
CA GLY A 199 26.84 9.81 -5.17
C GLY A 199 27.63 11.05 -5.54
N SER A 200 28.76 11.23 -4.85
CA SER A 200 30.00 11.80 -5.39
C SER A 200 30.02 13.30 -5.77
N SER A 201 30.67 14.08 -4.90
CA SER A 201 31.52 15.19 -5.33
C SER A 201 32.91 14.98 -4.76
N THR A 202 33.68 14.12 -5.43
CA THR A 202 35.14 14.18 -5.42
C THR A 202 35.56 15.47 -6.15
N THR A 203 36.10 16.43 -5.42
CA THR A 203 37.05 17.40 -5.98
C THR A 203 38.35 17.26 -5.21
N GLY A 204 39.33 16.64 -5.89
CA GLY A 204 40.71 16.60 -5.44
C GLY A 204 41.47 17.86 -5.87
N ALA A 205 42.37 18.29 -4.99
CA ALA A 205 43.68 18.90 -5.25
C ALA A 205 44.46 18.82 -3.92
N ALA A 206 45.41 17.89 -3.78
CA ALA A 206 46.88 18.12 -3.79
C ALA A 206 47.37 18.98 -2.59
N ALA A 207 48.39 18.64 -1.78
CA ALA A 207 49.49 17.68 -1.87
C ALA A 207 50.13 17.46 -0.46
N GLU A 208 50.95 16.40 -0.40
CA GLU A 208 52.17 16.18 0.41
C GLU A 208 52.16 15.79 1.90
N SER A 209 52.76 14.59 2.11
CA SER A 209 53.70 14.16 3.16
C SER A 209 53.24 14.02 4.61
N SER A 210 53.07 12.77 5.07
CA SER A 210 54.13 12.01 5.77
C SER A 210 53.56 10.82 6.58
N SER A 211 54.21 9.65 6.45
CA SER A 211 54.32 8.47 7.35
C SER A 211 53.16 8.14 8.32
N THR A 212 52.59 6.93 8.36
CA THR A 212 53.13 5.69 8.98
C THR A 212 52.06 4.56 8.81
N PRO A 213 52.37 3.24 8.78
CA PRO A 213 51.44 2.18 8.37
C PRO A 213 50.69 1.49 9.54
N GLU A 214 49.92 0.45 9.20
CA GLU A 214 49.13 -0.48 10.05
C GLU A 214 47.66 -0.05 10.26
N GLN A 215 46.63 -0.88 10.20
CA GLN A 215 46.51 -2.34 10.27
C GLN A 215 45.16 -2.75 9.63
N ALA A 216 45.13 -3.89 8.95
CA ALA A 216 43.90 -4.47 8.40
C ALA A 216 43.08 -5.17 9.49
N THR A 217 41.76 -5.01 9.49
CA THR A 217 40.81 -6.06 9.91
C THR A 217 39.46 -5.83 9.25
N GLY A 218 39.04 -6.81 8.44
CA GLY A 218 37.68 -6.90 7.93
C GLY A 218 36.70 -7.22 9.05
N ALA A 219 35.51 -6.63 8.96
CA ALA A 219 34.36 -7.00 9.77
C ALA A 219 33.18 -7.28 8.84
N ALA A 220 33.01 -8.56 8.51
CA ALA A 220 31.74 -9.10 8.06
C ALA A 220 30.82 -9.18 9.29
N SER A 221 29.80 -8.32 9.34
CA SER A 221 28.79 -8.40 10.40
C SER A 221 27.80 -9.53 10.07
N SER A 222 28.01 -10.67 10.72
CA SER A 222 27.07 -11.78 10.83
C SER A 222 25.77 -11.32 11.50
N LEU A 223 24.65 -11.51 10.81
CA LEU A 223 23.30 -11.29 11.32
C LEU A 223 22.88 -12.52 12.15
N THR A 224 22.93 -12.42 13.47
CA THR A 224 22.43 -13.49 14.36
C THR A 224 20.90 -13.49 14.37
N LEU A 225 20.33 -14.51 13.74
CA LEU A 225 18.90 -14.84 13.73
C LEU A 225 18.53 -15.42 15.11
N GLN A 226 17.85 -14.66 15.96
CA GLN A 226 17.24 -15.20 17.18
C GLN A 226 15.87 -15.78 16.85
N THR A 227 15.78 -17.10 16.91
CA THR A 227 14.57 -17.89 16.82
C THR A 227 13.75 -17.73 18.11
N VAL A 228 12.55 -17.16 18.02
CA VAL A 228 11.61 -17.09 19.15
C VAL A 228 10.59 -18.24 19.00
N PRO A 229 10.39 -19.09 20.03
CA PRO A 229 9.51 -20.25 19.93
C PRO A 229 8.03 -19.84 19.89
N TYR A 230 7.34 -20.37 18.89
CA TYR A 230 5.89 -20.36 18.71
C TYR A 230 5.23 -21.23 19.78
N VAL A 231 4.62 -20.61 20.79
CA VAL A 231 3.62 -21.24 21.65
C VAL A 231 2.58 -20.17 21.96
N PHE A 232 1.41 -20.19 21.31
CA PHE A 232 0.11 -19.69 21.81
C PHE A 232 -0.92 -19.51 20.66
N VAL A 233 -1.57 -20.61 20.24
CA VAL A 233 -2.97 -20.67 19.74
C VAL A 233 -3.39 -22.15 19.95
N PRO A 234 -4.46 -22.50 20.71
CA PRO A 234 -5.84 -22.15 20.33
C PRO A 234 -6.84 -21.95 21.50
N ALA A 235 -7.54 -20.83 21.51
CA ALA A 235 -8.73 -20.65 22.38
C ALA A 235 -9.72 -19.62 21.80
N LEU A 236 -10.18 -19.79 20.55
CA LEU A 236 -11.27 -18.99 19.97
C LEU A 236 -12.09 -19.81 18.95
N ALA A 237 -12.59 -20.97 19.38
CA ALA A 237 -13.51 -21.81 18.58
C ALA A 237 -14.93 -21.91 19.18
N GLY A 238 -15.31 -21.00 20.09
CA GLY A 238 -16.53 -21.15 20.92
C GLY A 238 -17.62 -20.09 20.78
N LEU A 239 -17.64 -19.25 19.74
CA LEU A 239 -18.57 -18.09 19.68
C LEU A 239 -19.29 -17.89 18.33
N PHE A 240 -19.62 -18.97 17.62
CA PHE A 240 -20.43 -18.88 16.38
C PHE A 240 -21.66 -19.80 16.33
N ALA A 241 -22.16 -20.27 17.49
CA ALA A 241 -23.31 -21.18 17.56
C ALA A 241 -24.58 -20.59 18.22
N ILE A 242 -24.75 -19.25 18.31
CA ILE A 242 -25.94 -18.63 18.95
C ILE A 242 -26.64 -17.58 18.06
N LEU A 243 -26.49 -17.62 16.73
CA LEU A 243 -27.35 -16.82 15.84
C LEU A 243 -27.66 -17.63 14.58
N LEU A 244 -28.50 -18.64 14.78
CA LEU A 244 -29.31 -19.28 13.74
C LEU A 244 -30.77 -18.95 14.06
#